data_AF-A0A2E0HVS5-F1
#
_entry.id   AF-A0A2E0HVS5-F1
#
_cell.length_a   1.000
_cell.length_b   1.000
_cell.length_c   1.000
_cell.angle_alpha   90.00
_cell.angle_beta   90.00
_cell.angle_gamma   90.00
#
_symmetry.space_group_name_H-M   'P 1'
#
loop_
_entity.id
_entity.type
_entity.pdbx_description
1 polymer ?
#
loop_
_entity_poly.entity_id
_entity_poly.type
_entity_poly.pdbx_seq_one_letter_code
_entity_poly.pdbx_strand_id
1 'polypeptide(L)'
;EKIAENPWAQRGAVIALAGLGASSYVKNTAGAAESQDRIDDLKKNDPNNIGIGAHESSRDGAKSTASLSLGVAVASLVYGYFAGVFTE
;
A
#
# COMPACT_ATOMS: atom_id res chain seq x y z
N GLU A 1 -0.07 31.35 13.57
CA GLU A 1 0.18 30.27 14.53
C GLU A 1 0.06 28.90 13.86
N LYS A 2 0.69 27.90 14.47
CA LYS A 2 0.91 26.55 13.94
C LYS A 2 -0.40 25.81 13.68
N ILE A 3 -0.63 25.41 12.43
CA ILE A 3 -1.60 24.36 12.08
C ILE A 3 -1.31 23.05 12.85
N ALA A 4 -0.07 22.89 13.35
CA ALA A 4 0.39 21.80 14.19
C ALA A 4 -0.05 21.85 15.68
N GLU A 5 -0.76 22.90 16.14
CA GLU A 5 -1.23 22.97 17.55
C GLU A 5 -2.70 22.55 17.72
N ASN A 6 -3.43 22.27 16.64
CA ASN A 6 -4.78 21.72 16.75
C ASN A 6 -4.72 20.18 16.81
N PRO A 7 -5.01 19.54 17.96
CA PRO A 7 -4.97 18.08 18.09
C PRO A 7 -5.90 17.37 17.09
N TRP A 8 -6.98 18.01 16.65
CA TRP A 8 -7.85 17.48 15.60
C TRP A 8 -7.22 17.50 14.21
N ALA A 9 -6.38 18.51 13.90
CA ALA A 9 -5.64 18.57 12.64
C ALA A 9 -4.57 17.47 12.59
N GLN A 10 -3.89 17.23 13.71
CA GLN A 10 -2.90 16.14 13.83
C GLN A 10 -3.56 14.76 13.75
N ARG A 11 -4.71 14.55 14.42
CA ARG A 11 -5.55 13.34 14.27
C ARG A 11 -5.95 13.11 12.82
N GLY A 12 -6.48 14.15 12.17
CA GLY A 12 -6.91 14.08 10.77
C GLY A 12 -5.76 13.71 9.83
N ALA A 13 -4.58 14.29 10.01
CA ALA A 13 -3.41 13.99 9.20
C ALA A 13 -2.93 12.55 9.37
N VAL A 14 -2.88 12.03 10.60
CA VAL A 14 -2.46 10.64 10.88
C VAL A 14 -3.45 9.65 10.27
N ILE A 15 -4.76 9.87 10.45
CA ILE A 15 -5.79 8.99 9.87
C ILE A 15 -5.78 9.06 8.35
N ALA A 16 -5.58 10.24 7.76
CA ALA A 16 -5.49 10.39 6.31
C ALA A 16 -4.28 9.62 5.75
N LEU A 17 -3.09 9.75 6.37
CA LEU A 17 -1.90 9.00 5.98
C LEU A 17 -2.09 7.49 6.11
N ALA A 18 -2.68 7.04 7.22
CA ALA A 18 -2.99 5.63 7.44
C ALA A 18 -4.00 5.09 6.40
N GLY A 19 -5.05 5.86 6.09
CA GLY A 19 -6.05 5.52 5.08
C GLY A 19 -5.48 5.50 3.66
N LEU A 20 -4.58 6.43 3.32
CA LEU A 20 -3.87 6.42 2.04
C LEU A 20 -2.93 5.21 1.93
N GLY A 21 -2.19 4.88 2.99
CA GLY A 21 -1.33 3.69 3.02
C GLY A 21 -2.12 2.39 2.89
N ALA A 22 -3.23 2.26 3.62
CA ALA A 22 -4.10 1.07 3.55
C ALA A 22 -4.79 0.93 2.18
N SER A 23 -5.31 2.03 1.62
CA SER A 23 -5.96 2.00 0.29
C SER A 23 -4.95 1.71 -0.83
N SER A 24 -3.74 2.27 -0.75
CA SER A 24 -2.64 1.95 -1.66
C SER A 24 -2.25 0.47 -1.55
N TYR A 25 -2.14 -0.08 -0.33
CA TYR A 25 -1.90 -1.51 -0.11
C TYR A 25 -2.93 -2.40 -0.80
N VAL A 26 -4.23 -2.11 -0.63
CA VAL A 26 -5.31 -2.89 -1.23
C VAL A 26 -5.25 -2.83 -2.76
N LYS A 27 -5.11 -1.63 -3.34
CA LYS A 27 -5.03 -1.45 -4.81
C LYS A 27 -3.86 -2.20 -5.42
N ASN A 28 -2.70 -2.11 -4.78
CA ASN A 28 -1.51 -2.77 -5.29
C ASN A 28 -1.53 -4.28 -5.09
N THR A 29 -2.17 -4.77 -4.03
CA THR A 29 -2.41 -6.20 -3.84
C THR A 29 -3.36 -6.74 -4.92
N ALA A 30 -4.41 -5.98 -5.27
CA ALA A 30 -5.31 -6.33 -6.37
C ALA A 30 -4.60 -6.33 -7.73
N GLY A 31 -3.77 -5.32 -8.03
CA GLY A 31 -2.98 -5.28 -9.27
C GLY A 31 -1.94 -6.40 -9.36
N ALA A 32 -1.38 -6.83 -8.22
CA ALA A 32 -0.52 -8.01 -8.16
C ALA A 32 -1.29 -9.30 -8.47
N ALA A 33 -2.53 -9.44 -8.00
CA ALA A 33 -3.38 -10.59 -8.30
C ALA A 33 -3.76 -10.63 -9.79
N GLU A 34 -4.16 -9.51 -10.39
CA GLU A 34 -4.46 -9.44 -11.82
C GLU A 34 -3.23 -9.77 -12.70
N SER A 35 -2.05 -9.31 -12.28
CA SER A 35 -0.81 -9.67 -12.96
C SER A 35 -0.49 -11.16 -12.83
N GLN A 36 -0.81 -11.78 -11.69
CA GLN A 36 -0.69 -13.24 -11.49
C GLN A 36 -1.64 -14.01 -12.40
N ASP A 37 -2.90 -13.59 -12.51
CA ASP A 37 -3.88 -14.22 -13.40
C ASP A 37 -3.42 -14.17 -14.87
N ARG A 38 -2.85 -13.04 -15.30
CA ARG A 38 -2.25 -12.91 -16.64
C ARG A 38 -1.03 -13.80 -16.83
N ILE A 39 -0.16 -13.94 -15.83
CA ILE A 39 0.97 -14.87 -15.88
C ILE A 39 0.48 -16.31 -16.04
N ASP A 40 -0.54 -16.70 -15.26
CA ASP A 40 -1.06 -18.06 -15.26
C ASP A 40 -1.76 -18.37 -16.61
N ASP A 41 -2.52 -17.42 -17.17
CA ASP A 41 -3.11 -17.52 -18.52
C ASP A 41 -2.05 -17.63 -19.62
N LEU A 42 -0.98 -16.84 -19.53
CA LEU A 42 0.13 -16.91 -20.47
C LEU A 42 0.88 -18.24 -20.34
N LYS A 43 1.20 -18.68 -19.11
CA LYS A 43 1.88 -19.96 -18.86
C LYS A 43 1.08 -21.16 -19.34
N LYS A 44 -0.25 -21.09 -19.28
CA LYS A 44 -1.14 -22.15 -19.76
C LYS A 44 -1.09 -22.32 -21.28
N ASN A 45 -0.88 -21.24 -22.02
CA ASN A 45 -0.85 -21.26 -23.48
C ASN A 45 0.58 -21.38 -24.05
N ASP A 46 1.54 -20.65 -23.47
CA ASP A 46 2.96 -20.72 -23.80
C ASP A 46 3.82 -20.41 -22.54
N PRO A 47 4.43 -21.41 -21.91
CA PRO A 47 5.19 -21.24 -20.68
C PRO A 47 6.49 -20.43 -20.84
N ASN A 48 6.94 -20.16 -22.07
CA ASN A 48 8.12 -19.35 -22.37
C ASN A 48 7.77 -17.97 -22.94
N ASN A 49 6.52 -17.54 -22.78
CA ASN A 49 6.06 -16.30 -23.34
C ASN A 49 6.84 -15.11 -22.74
N ILE A 50 7.44 -14.31 -23.63
CA ILE A 50 8.30 -13.17 -23.26
C ILE A 50 7.55 -12.14 -22.40
N GLY A 51 6.21 -12.09 -22.50
CA GLY A 51 5.35 -11.24 -21.68
C GLY A 51 5.22 -11.67 -20.22
N ILE A 52 5.54 -12.93 -19.86
CA ILE A 52 5.47 -13.44 -18.48
C ILE A 52 6.41 -12.66 -17.57
N GLY A 53 7.65 -12.40 -18.00
CA GLY A 53 8.62 -11.66 -17.19
C GLY A 53 8.19 -10.22 -16.91
N ALA A 54 7.50 -9.57 -17.85
CA ALA A 54 6.96 -8.22 -17.65
C ALA A 54 5.83 -8.20 -16.60
N HIS A 55 4.94 -9.19 -16.63
CA HIS A 55 3.89 -9.33 -15.61
C HIS A 55 4.45 -9.78 -14.26
N GLU A 56 5.49 -10.61 -14.21
CA GLU A 56 6.16 -10.99 -12.96
C GLU A 56 6.82 -9.77 -12.29
N SER A 57 7.53 -8.94 -13.07
CA SER A 57 8.10 -7.69 -12.58
C SER A 57 7.03 -6.70 -12.10
N SER A 58 5.92 -6.57 -12.84
CA SER A 58 4.79 -5.73 -12.43
C SER A 58 4.14 -6.23 -11.12
N ARG A 59 3.92 -7.55 -10.99
CA ARG A 59 3.43 -8.18 -9.76
C ARG A 59 4.36 -7.93 -8.57
N ASP A 60 5.66 -8.12 -8.76
CA ASP A 60 6.63 -8.00 -7.67
C ASP A 60 6.80 -6.54 -7.25
N GLY A 61 6.78 -5.60 -8.20
CA GLY A 61 6.68 -4.17 -7.92
C GLY A 61 5.39 -3.81 -7.18
N ALA A 62 4.27 -4.43 -7.58
CA ALA A 62 2.99 -4.22 -6.93
C ALA A 62 2.99 -4.74 -5.47
N LYS A 63 3.56 -5.93 -5.21
CA LYS A 63 3.74 -6.46 -3.86
C LYS A 63 4.67 -5.61 -2.99
N SER A 64 5.76 -5.12 -3.58
CA SER A 64 6.72 -4.25 -2.88
C SER A 64 6.07 -2.95 -2.42
N THR A 65 5.40 -2.24 -3.34
CA THR A 65 4.70 -1.00 -3.02
C THR A 65 3.50 -1.24 -2.09
N ALA A 66 2.82 -2.40 -2.17
CA ALA A 66 1.82 -2.77 -1.18
C ALA A 66 2.47 -2.81 0.22
N SER A 67 3.52 -3.60 0.39
CA SER A 67 4.22 -3.79 1.67
C SER A 67 4.72 -2.47 2.25
N LEU A 68 5.23 -1.58 1.39
CA LEU A 68 5.70 -0.25 1.77
C LEU A 68 4.52 0.64 2.22
N SER A 69 3.41 0.61 1.50
CA SER A 69 2.18 1.34 1.85
C SER A 69 1.57 0.84 3.17
N LEU A 70 1.61 -0.47 3.41
CA LEU A 70 1.20 -1.07 4.69
C LEU A 70 2.11 -0.63 5.83
N GLY A 71 3.43 -0.61 5.59
CA GLY A 71 4.42 -0.11 6.55
C GLY A 71 4.16 1.36 6.91
N VAL A 72 3.87 2.21 5.93
CA VAL A 72 3.50 3.62 6.15
C VAL A 72 2.21 3.72 6.97
N ALA A 73 1.20 2.91 6.66
CA ALA A 73 -0.05 2.92 7.42
C ALA A 73 0.16 2.52 8.89
N VAL A 74 0.89 1.44 9.15
CA VAL A 74 1.20 0.97 10.50
C VAL A 74 2.05 2.00 11.25
N ALA A 75 3.12 2.51 10.64
CA ALA A 75 3.99 3.51 11.25
C ALA A 75 3.22 4.79 11.61
N SER A 76 2.30 5.23 10.75
CA SER A 76 1.44 6.39 11.01
C SER A 76 0.53 6.16 12.22
N LEU A 77 -0.09 4.97 12.32
CA LEU A 77 -0.93 4.62 13.47
C LEU A 77 -0.13 4.50 14.77
N VAL A 78 1.04 3.87 14.72
CA VAL A 78 1.96 3.75 15.87
C VAL A 78 2.42 5.13 16.33
N TYR A 79 2.80 6.01 15.40
CA TYR A 79 3.13 7.40 15.71
C TYR A 79 1.96 8.12 16.38
N GLY A 80 0.74 7.99 15.84
CA GLY A 80 -0.45 8.58 16.44
C GLY A 80 -0.73 8.09 17.86
N TYR A 81 -0.49 6.81 18.14
CA TYR A 81 -0.61 6.24 19.48
C TYR A 81 0.40 6.85 20.46
N PHE A 82 1.69 6.89 20.11
CA PHE A 82 2.75 7.40 21.00
C PHE A 82 2.77 8.92 21.13
N ALA A 83 2.40 9.66 20.08
CA ALA A 83 2.32 11.10 20.12
C ALA A 83 1.07 11.62 20.87
N GLY A 84 0.30 10.73 21.52
CA GLY A 84 -0.91 11.08 22.25
C GLY A 84 -2.01 11.60 21.33
N VAL A 85 -1.90 11.36 20.02
CA VAL A 85 -2.83 11.89 19.03
C VAL A 85 -4.19 11.29 19.23
N PHE A 86 -4.35 10.07 19.75
CA PHE A 86 -5.67 9.46 20.00
C PHE A 86 -6.19 9.60 21.43
N THR A 87 -5.38 10.12 22.34
CA THR A 87 -5.76 10.36 23.74
C THR A 87 -6.25 11.79 23.90
N GLU A 88 -7.37 11.98 24.62
CA GLU A 88 -7.92 13.30 24.99
C GLU A 88 -7.03 14.05 25.98
#